data_AF-A0A356RA89-F1
#
_entry.id   AF-A0A356RA89-F1
#
_cell.length_a   1.000
_cell.length_b   1.000
_cell.length_c   1.000
_cell.angle_alpha   90.00
_cell.angle_beta   90.00
_cell.angle_gamma   90.00
#
_symmetry.space_group_name_H-M   'P 1'
#
loop_
_entity.id
_entity.type
_entity.pdbx_description
1 polymer ?
#
loop_
_entity_poly.entity_id
_entity_poly.type
_entity_poly.pdbx_seq_one_letter_code
_entity_poly.pdbx_strand_id
1 'polypeptide(L)'
;SLISVPLLVAIFDVVGIWGGYLVGVKLLGVSGSSYWSSIESAVEWKDVYGGILKSISFGLIISWICCYKGYYTRMSSEGLGRATTESVVLAAVLILVWDYFLTSVLM
;
A
#
# COMPACT_ATOMS: atom_id res chain seq x y z
N SER A 1 3.42 2.17 12.94
CA SER A 1 3.18 1.99 11.49
C SER A 1 3.82 0.73 10.90
N LEU A 2 5.01 0.31 11.36
CA LEU A 2 5.75 -0.84 10.79
C LEU A 2 4.98 -2.16 10.68
N ILE A 3 4.15 -2.49 11.67
CA ILE A 3 3.40 -3.76 11.72
C ILE A 3 1.99 -3.60 11.14
N SER A 4 1.40 -2.41 11.31
CA SER A 4 0.04 -2.14 10.85
C SER A 4 -0.06 -2.05 9.33
N VAL A 5 0.93 -1.46 8.65
CA VAL A 5 0.92 -1.29 7.18
C VAL A 5 0.99 -2.63 6.44
N PRO A 6 1.92 -3.56 6.73
CA PRO A 6 1.96 -4.85 6.05
C PRO A 6 0.71 -5.71 6.34
N LEU A 7 0.17 -5.65 7.56
CA LEU A 7 -1.06 -6.35 7.90
C LEU A 7 -2.27 -5.80 7.12
N LEU A 8 -2.35 -4.47 6.96
CA LEU A 8 -3.42 -3.83 6.20
C LEU A 8 -3.35 -4.18 4.71
N VAL A 9 -2.13 -4.21 4.15
CA VAL A 9 -1.90 -4.60 2.75
C VAL A 9 -2.34 -6.05 2.53
N ALA A 10 -1.96 -6.98 3.41
CA ALA A 10 -2.38 -8.38 3.30
C ALA A 10 -3.92 -8.54 3.32
N ILE A 11 -4.62 -7.80 4.18
CA ILE A 11 -6.09 -7.82 4.21
C ILE A 11 -6.66 -7.21 2.92
N PHE A 12 -6.07 -6.12 2.43
CA PHE A 12 -6.51 -5.44 1.21
C PHE A 12 -6.37 -6.33 -0.02
N ASP A 13 -5.27 -7.09 -0.13
CA ASP A 13 -5.05 -8.05 -1.21
C ASP A 13 -6.10 -9.16 -1.20
N VAL A 14 -6.41 -9.73 -0.02
CA VAL A 14 -7.44 -10.76 0.13
C VAL A 14 -8.83 -10.23 -0.26
N VAL A 15 -9.18 -9.03 0.21
CA VAL A 15 -10.47 -8.39 -0.12
C VAL A 15 -10.52 -8.02 -1.62
N GLY A 16 -9.40 -7.59 -2.20
CA GLY A 16 -9.28 -7.29 -3.63
C GLY A 16 -9.51 -8.52 -4.51
N ILE A 17 -8.88 -9.66 -4.16
CA ILE A 17 -9.09 -10.94 -4.84
C ILE A 17 -10.56 -11.39 -4.73
N TRP A 18 -11.17 -11.25 -3.55
CA TRP A 18 -12.59 -11.57 -3.36
C TRP A 18 -13.53 -10.65 -4.16
N GLY A 19 -13.25 -9.35 -4.21
CA GLY A 19 -14.01 -8.40 -5.03
C GLY A 19 -13.89 -8.71 -6.51
N GLY A 20 -12.68 -9.05 -6.98
CA GLY A 20 -12.42 -9.50 -8.34
C GLY A 20 -13.14 -10.80 -8.68
N TYR A 21 -13.19 -11.76 -7.77
CA TYR A 21 -13.94 -13.01 -7.94
C TYR A 21 -15.44 -12.76 -8.07
N LEU A 22 -16.00 -11.88 -7.23
CA LEU A 22 -17.42 -11.55 -7.26
C LEU A 22 -17.81 -10.89 -8.59
N VAL A 23 -16.97 -10.00 -9.12
CA VAL A 23 -17.23 -9.35 -10.42
C VAL A 23 -16.96 -10.31 -11.60
N GLY A 24 -15.81 -10.98 -11.62
CA GLY A 24 -15.41 -11.86 -12.72
C GLY A 24 -16.31 -13.09 -12.88
N VAL A 25 -16.74 -13.70 -11.77
CA VAL A 25 -17.54 -14.93 -11.81
C VAL A 25 -19.05 -14.63 -11.84
N LYS A 26 -19.56 -13.72 -10.99
CA LYS A 26 -21.01 -13.44 -10.97
C LYS A 26 -21.51 -12.47 -12.05
N LEU A 27 -20.72 -11.46 -12.44
CA LEU A 27 -21.18 -10.47 -13.43
C LEU A 27 -20.76 -10.82 -14.86
N LEU A 28 -19.56 -11.38 -15.05
CA LEU A 28 -19.02 -11.73 -16.38
C LEU A 28 -19.21 -13.21 -16.75
N GLY A 29 -19.66 -14.06 -15.82
CA GLY A 29 -19.98 -15.46 -16.09
C GLY A 29 -18.76 -16.35 -16.39
N VAL A 30 -17.56 -15.92 -15.99
CA VAL A 30 -16.33 -16.72 -16.14
C VAL A 30 -16.39 -17.92 -15.20
N SER A 31 -15.94 -19.09 -15.66
CA SER A 31 -15.87 -20.28 -14.82
C SER A 31 -14.95 -20.05 -13.63
N GLY A 32 -15.43 -20.30 -12.40
CA GLY A 32 -14.66 -20.09 -11.17
C GLY A 32 -13.31 -20.81 -11.17
N SER A 33 -13.24 -21.98 -11.82
CA SER A 33 -11.99 -22.74 -12.02
C SER A 33 -10.98 -22.02 -12.92
N SER A 34 -11.43 -21.31 -13.96
CA SER A 34 -10.54 -20.54 -14.85
C SER A 34 -10.00 -19.28 -14.16
N TYR A 35 -10.83 -18.64 -13.32
CA TYR A 35 -10.41 -17.51 -12.50
C TYR A 35 -9.33 -17.91 -11.48
N TRP A 36 -9.52 -19.02 -10.77
CA TRP A 36 -8.54 -19.50 -9.79
C TRP A 36 -7.22 -19.93 -10.45
N SER A 37 -7.31 -20.64 -11.59
CA SER A 37 -6.13 -21.03 -12.38
C SER A 37 -5.34 -19.81 -12.90
N SER A 38 -6.03 -18.76 -13.33
CA SER A 38 -5.39 -17.52 -13.80
C SER A 38 -4.70 -16.77 -12.66
N ILE A 39 -5.27 -16.77 -11.45
CA ILE A 39 -4.62 -16.20 -10.27
C ILE A 39 -3.38 -17.01 -9.90
N GLU A 40 -3.48 -18.34 -9.86
CA GLU A 40 -2.38 -19.21 -9.49
C GLU A 40 -1.22 -19.16 -10.49
N SER A 41 -1.50 -18.95 -11.79
CA SER A 41 -0.46 -18.75 -12.80
C SER A 41 0.11 -17.33 -12.87
N ALA A 42 -0.63 -16.33 -12.39
CA ALA A 42 -0.21 -14.93 -12.43
C ALA A 42 0.55 -14.50 -11.17
N VAL A 43 0.33 -15.18 -10.04
CA VAL A 43 0.98 -14.86 -8.77
C VAL A 43 2.27 -15.67 -8.63
N GLU A 44 3.41 -15.03 -8.83
CA GLU A 44 4.70 -15.61 -8.46
C GLU A 44 5.06 -15.30 -7.01
N TRP A 45 5.81 -16.21 -6.37
CA TRP A 45 6.36 -15.97 -5.01
C TRP A 45 7.21 -14.70 -4.93
N LYS A 46 7.79 -14.25 -6.05
CA LYS A 46 8.54 -12.99 -6.17
C LYS A 46 7.65 -11.77 -5.93
N ASP A 47 6.40 -11.80 -6.40
CA ASP A 47 5.47 -10.68 -6.29
C ASP A 47 4.98 -10.50 -4.85
N VAL A 48 4.72 -11.61 -4.15
CA VAL A 48 4.33 -11.61 -2.74
C VAL A 48 5.46 -11.05 -1.85
N TYR A 49 6.69 -11.52 -2.06
CA TYR A 49 7.84 -11.04 -1.29
C TYR A 49 8.17 -9.57 -1.61
N GLY A 50 8.04 -9.17 -2.87
CA GLY A 50 8.18 -7.78 -3.32
C GLY A 50 7.14 -6.85 -2.68
N GLY A 51 5.87 -7.28 -2.64
CA GLY A 51 4.78 -6.54 -1.99
C GLY A 51 4.98 -6.35 -0.49
N ILE A 52 5.42 -7.41 0.22
CA ILE A 52 5.72 -7.33 1.66
C ILE A 52 6.88 -6.38 1.92
N LEU A 53 8.00 -6.50 1.19
CA LEU A 53 9.15 -5.63 1.36
C LEU A 53 8.80 -4.15 1.09
N LYS A 54 8.02 -3.92 0.03
CA LYS A 54 7.53 -2.60 -0.37
C LYS A 54 6.62 -2.00 0.70
N SER A 55 5.66 -2.76 1.24
CA SER A 55 4.76 -2.31 2.30
C SER A 55 5.48 -1.93 3.60
N ILE A 56 6.51 -2.69 4.01
CA ILE A 56 7.33 -2.39 5.18
C ILE A 56 8.10 -1.07 4.97
N SER A 57 8.68 -0.88 3.77
CA SER A 57 9.43 0.32 3.45
C SER A 57 8.55 1.59 3.46
N PHE A 58 7.31 1.50 2.96
CA PHE A 58 6.35 2.60 3.05
C PHE A 58 5.96 2.91 4.50
N GLY A 59 5.76 1.88 5.32
CA GLY A 59 5.46 2.03 6.74
C GLY A 59 6.57 2.76 7.51
N LEU A 60 7.83 2.54 7.16
CA LEU A 60 8.99 3.25 7.70
C LEU A 60 9.00 4.73 7.30
N ILE A 61 8.86 5.01 6.00
CA ILE A 61 8.90 6.37 5.45
C ILE A 61 7.78 7.24 6.04
N ILE A 62 6.56 6.71 6.08
CA ILE A 62 5.40 7.43 6.66
C ILE A 62 5.65 7.74 8.13
N SER A 63 6.09 6.75 8.92
CA SER A 63 6.32 6.95 10.35
C SER A 63 7.40 8.00 10.59
N TRP A 64 8.46 7.99 9.78
CA TRP A 64 9.55 8.96 9.89
C TRP A 64 9.08 10.38 9.57
N ILE A 65 8.37 10.57 8.45
CA ILE A 65 7.88 11.88 8.02
C ILE A 65 6.86 12.44 9.02
N CYS A 66 5.92 11.63 9.46
CA CYS A 66 4.89 12.03 10.42
C CYS A 66 5.50 12.39 11.79
N CYS A 67 6.47 11.62 12.29
CA CYS A 67 7.18 11.96 13.52
C CYS A 67 8.00 13.25 13.37
N TYR A 68 8.67 13.44 12.22
CA TYR A 68 9.45 14.64 11.95
C TYR A 68 8.57 15.90 11.90
N LYS A 69 7.52 15.90 11.07
CA LYS A 69 6.59 17.04 10.99
C LYS A 69 5.86 17.26 12.31
N GLY A 70 5.49 16.19 13.04
CA GLY A 70 4.87 16.25 14.37
C GLY A 70 5.75 16.94 15.41
N TYR A 71 7.05 16.63 15.43
CA TYR A 71 8.01 17.19 16.38
C TYR A 71 8.33 18.67 16.11
N TYR A 72 8.42 19.07 14.84
CA TYR A 72 8.69 20.45 14.43
C TYR A 72 7.42 21.31 14.31
N THR A 73 6.26 20.84 14.78
CA THR A 73 5.04 21.65 14.76
C THR A 73 5.13 22.84 15.70
N ARG A 74 4.57 23.97 15.27
CA ARG A 74 4.33 25.10 16.16
C ARG A 74 3.18 24.73 17.11
N MET A 75 3.34 24.98 18.41
CA MET A 75 2.30 24.79 19.44
C MET A 75 1.13 25.79 19.24
N SER A 76 0.36 25.61 18.18
CA SER A 76 -0.85 26.37 17.87
C SER A 76 -1.82 25.46 17.12
N SER A 77 -3.12 25.56 17.40
CA SER A 77 -4.16 24.74 16.75
C SER A 77 -4.16 24.89 15.23
N GLU A 78 -3.96 26.11 14.74
CA GLU A 78 -3.87 26.43 13.31
C GLU A 78 -2.58 25.88 12.69
N GLY A 79 -1.48 25.89 13.46
CA GLY A 79 -0.20 25.29 13.08
C GLY A 79 -0.25 23.76 12.99
N LEU A 80 -1.03 23.12 13.86
CA LEU A 80 -1.22 21.66 13.89
C LEU A 80 -1.95 21.16 12.64
N GLY A 81 -3.03 21.83 12.25
CA GLY A 81 -3.78 21.52 11.04
C GLY A 81 -2.90 21.64 9.80
N ARG A 82 -2.20 22.77 9.66
CA ARG A 82 -1.30 23.03 8.53
C ARG A 82 -0.13 22.05 8.47
N ALA A 83 0.48 21.71 9.61
CA ALA A 83 1.54 20.72 9.66
C ALA A 83 1.07 19.31 9.29
N THR A 84 -0.16 18.94 9.68
CA THR A 84 -0.75 17.63 9.33
C THR A 84 -0.98 17.53 7.82
N THR A 85 -1.57 18.56 7.20
CA THR A 85 -1.81 18.57 5.74
C THR A 85 -0.50 18.50 4.96
N GLU A 86 0.48 19.29 5.35
CA GLU A 86 1.82 19.27 4.75
C GLU A 86 2.51 17.90 4.91
N SER A 87 2.35 17.26 6.07
CA SER A 87 2.92 15.95 6.34
C SER A 87 2.29 14.87 5.47
N VAL A 88 0.98 14.91 5.25
CA VAL A 88 0.27 13.97 4.37
C VAL A 88 0.68 14.16 2.92
N VAL A 89 0.78 15.40 2.43
CA VAL A 89 1.20 15.69 1.05
C VAL A 89 2.63 15.22 0.81
N LEU A 90 3.56 15.54 1.72
CA LEU A 90 4.95 15.09 1.60
C LEU A 90 5.07 13.57 1.65
N ALA A 91 4.34 12.91 2.57
CA ALA A 91 4.34 11.46 2.66
C ALA A 91 3.80 10.83 1.36
N ALA A 92 2.69 11.33 0.81
CA ALA A 92 2.12 10.81 -0.42
C ALA A 92 3.08 10.94 -1.62
N VAL A 93 3.73 12.10 -1.78
CA VAL A 93 4.70 12.33 -2.87
C VAL A 93 5.93 11.41 -2.71
N LEU A 94 6.47 11.29 -1.49
CA LEU A 94 7.61 10.41 -1.23
C LEU A 94 7.28 8.94 -1.45
N ILE A 95 6.08 8.49 -1.07
CA ILE A 95 5.63 7.12 -1.34
C ILE A 95 5.58 6.86 -2.84
N LEU A 96 5.04 7.79 -3.64
CA LEU A 96 4.96 7.61 -5.10
C LEU A 96 6.35 7.53 -5.75
N VAL A 97 7.28 8.39 -5.34
CA VAL A 97 8.66 8.36 -5.84
C VAL A 97 9.37 7.06 -5.40
N TRP A 98 9.19 6.66 -4.16
CA TRP A 98 9.76 5.43 -3.62
C TRP A 98 9.15 4.18 -4.26
N ASP A 99 7.85 4.23 -4.60
CA ASP A 99 7.15 3.19 -5.32
C ASP A 99 7.78 2.97 -6.70
N TYR A 100 8.00 4.05 -7.46
CA TYR A 100 8.66 4.01 -8.75
C TYR A 100 10.06 3.41 -8.65
N PHE A 101 10.85 3.87 -7.67
CA PHE A 101 12.20 3.37 -7.45
C PHE A 101 12.21 1.87 -7.13
N LEU A 102 11.35 1.43 -6.20
CA LEU A 102 11.24 0.02 -5.84
C LEU A 102 10.76 -0.82 -7.02
N THR A 103 9.75 -0.38 -7.78
CA THR A 103 9.28 -1.08 -8.97
C THR A 103 10.41 -1.23 -9.99
N SER A 104 11.19 -0.18 -10.25
CA SER A 104 12.32 -0.23 -11.20
C SER A 104 13.47 -1.16 -10.80
N VAL A 105 13.60 -1.48 -9.50
CA VAL A 105 14.65 -2.36 -8.97
C VAL A 105 14.17 -3.81 -8.88
N LEU A 106 12.87 -4.03 -8.65
CA LEU A 106 12.26 -5.36 -8.48
C LEU A 106 11.83 -6.01 -9.79
N MET A 107 11.55 -5.20 -10.81
CA MET A 107 11.11 -5.57 -12.16
C MET A 107 12.30 -5.57 -13.11
#